data_AF-A0A2I0IHW5-F1
#
_entry.id   AF-A0A2I0IHW5-F1
#
_cell.length_a   1.000
_cell.length_b   1.000
_cell.length_c   1.000
_cell.angle_alpha   90.00
_cell.angle_beta   90.00
_cell.angle_gamma   90.00
#
_symmetry.space_group_name_H-M   'P 1'
#
loop_
_entity.id
_entity.type
_entity.pdbx_description
1 polymer ?
#
loop_
_entity_poly.entity_id
_entity_poly.type
_entity_poly.pdbx_seq_one_letter_code
_entity_poly.pdbx_strand_id
1 'polypeptide(L)'
;MNGAVEAANKNIKKIIVKMTVNYKDWHEMLPFALLAYRTSVRSSTEATLYSLVYGMEAVLLVEVEIPSMRVLAESKVKEAEWAKQRYEQLNLIDERRLTALCHG
;
A
#
# COMPACT_ATOMS: atom_id res chain seq x y z
N MET A 1 21.55 -18.38 10.39
CA MET A 1 20.91 -18.78 9.11
C MET A 1 19.70 -17.89 8.90
N ASN A 2 19.62 -17.14 7.79
CA ASN A 2 18.56 -16.15 7.53
C ASN A 2 17.78 -16.43 6.23
N GLY A 3 17.68 -17.71 5.84
CA GLY A 3 17.18 -18.11 4.51
C GLY A 3 15.75 -17.65 4.19
N ALA A 4 14.86 -17.57 5.18
CA ALA A 4 13.51 -17.04 4.98
C ALA A 4 13.53 -15.53 4.63
N VAL A 5 14.37 -14.75 5.33
CA VAL A 5 14.57 -13.32 5.07
C VAL A 5 15.21 -13.10 3.70
N GLU A 6 16.20 -13.92 3.34
CA GLU A 6 16.85 -13.87 2.02
C GLU A 6 15.85 -14.16 0.89
N ALA A 7 15.01 -15.18 1.05
CA ALA A 7 13.96 -15.51 0.08
C ALA A 7 12.91 -14.40 -0.05
N ALA A 8 12.52 -13.78 1.07
CA ALA A 8 11.62 -12.63 1.06
C ALA A 8 12.23 -11.44 0.31
N ASN A 9 13.48 -11.07 0.64
CA ASN A 9 14.19 -9.97 0.01
C ASN A 9 14.39 -10.20 -1.50
N LYS A 10 14.68 -11.43 -1.92
CA LYS A 10 14.81 -11.79 -3.34
C LYS A 10 13.51 -11.59 -4.11
N ASN A 11 12.37 -11.89 -3.49
CA ASN A 11 11.06 -11.67 -4.09
C ASN A 11 10.71 -10.18 -4.17
N ILE A 12 10.94 -9.41 -3.10
CA ILE A 12 10.69 -7.96 -3.09
C ILE A 12 11.55 -7.28 -4.17
N LYS A 13 12.83 -7.64 -4.29
CA LYS A 13 13.71 -7.14 -5.35
C LYS A 13 13.16 -7.39 -6.75
N LYS A 14 12.61 -8.59 -7.02
CA LYS A 14 12.00 -8.90 -8.32
C LYS A 14 10.78 -8.03 -8.60
N ILE A 15 9.98 -7.71 -7.59
CA ILE A 15 8.81 -6.85 -7.75
C ILE A 15 9.24 -5.41 -8.03
N ILE A 16 10.17 -4.87 -7.22
CA ILE A 16 10.71 -3.51 -7.42
C ILE A 16 11.24 -3.36 -8.84
N VAL A 17 12.10 -4.26 -9.30
CA VAL A 17 12.68 -4.19 -10.66
C VAL A 17 11.63 -4.17 -11.77
N LYS A 18 10.45 -4.78 -11.56
CA LYS A 18 9.34 -4.74 -12.52
C LYS A 18 8.56 -3.43 -12.48
N MET A 19 8.54 -2.74 -11.35
CA MET A 19 7.78 -1.51 -11.14
C MET A 19 8.61 -0.25 -11.44
N THR A 20 9.94 -0.33 -11.27
CA THR A 20 10.85 0.78 -11.57
C THR A 20 10.93 1.04 -13.07
N VAL A 21 10.75 2.29 -13.47
CA VAL A 21 10.96 2.73 -14.87
C VAL A 21 12.42 3.12 -15.07
N ASN A 22 13.03 3.74 -14.06
CA ASN A 22 14.45 4.11 -14.04
C ASN A 22 15.09 3.62 -12.73
N TYR A 23 16.31 3.09 -12.74
CA TYR A 23 16.94 2.54 -11.53
C TYR A 23 17.00 3.50 -10.33
N LYS A 24 16.83 4.81 -10.55
CA LYS A 24 16.81 5.85 -9.51
C LYS A 24 15.47 5.93 -8.76
N ASP A 25 14.36 5.48 -9.34
CA ASP A 25 13.00 5.58 -8.76
C ASP A 25 12.64 4.42 -7.81
N TRP A 26 13.58 3.50 -7.55
CA TRP A 26 13.32 2.29 -6.75
C TRP A 26 12.75 2.55 -5.36
N HIS A 27 13.13 3.68 -4.75
CA HIS A 27 12.69 4.07 -3.42
C HIS A 27 11.24 4.59 -3.43
N GLU A 28 10.81 5.22 -4.52
CA GLU A 28 9.41 5.63 -4.74
C GLU A 28 8.51 4.41 -5.01
N MET A 29 9.05 3.39 -5.67
CA MET A 29 8.34 2.14 -5.97
C MET A 29 8.31 1.15 -4.80
N LEU A 30 9.18 1.31 -3.80
CA LEU A 30 9.32 0.39 -2.68
C LEU A 30 8.00 0.17 -1.89
N PRO A 31 7.21 1.20 -1.53
CA PRO A 31 5.93 1.00 -0.84
C PRO A 31 4.96 0.15 -1.65
N PHE A 32 4.89 0.39 -2.96
CA PHE A 32 4.02 -0.37 -3.87
C PHE A 32 4.48 -1.81 -4.06
N ALA A 33 5.79 -2.04 -4.14
CA ALA A 33 6.34 -3.39 -4.23
C ALA A 33 6.08 -4.21 -2.95
N LEU A 34 6.18 -3.57 -1.78
CA LEU A 34 5.84 -4.19 -0.50
C LEU A 34 4.34 -4.49 -0.39
N LEU A 35 3.48 -3.60 -0.88
CA LEU A 35 2.05 -3.84 -0.96
C LEU A 35 1.75 -5.06 -1.83
N ALA A 36 2.24 -5.07 -3.07
CA ALA A 36 2.04 -6.18 -4.00
C ALA A 36 2.54 -7.50 -3.42
N TYR A 37 3.68 -7.48 -2.72
CA TYR A 37 4.21 -8.66 -2.03
C TYR A 37 3.26 -9.18 -0.92
N ARG A 38 2.60 -8.28 -0.18
CA ARG A 38 1.71 -8.64 0.93
C ARG A 38 0.35 -9.12 0.46
N THR A 39 -0.18 -8.56 -0.63
CA THR A 39 -1.54 -8.81 -1.12
C THR A 39 -1.61 -9.84 -2.25
N SER A 40 -0.48 -10.29 -2.80
CA SER A 40 -0.47 -11.37 -3.79
C SER A 40 -0.56 -12.75 -3.13
N VAL A 41 -1.40 -13.62 -3.70
CA VAL A 41 -1.52 -15.02 -3.29
C VAL A 41 -0.18 -15.73 -3.49
N ARG A 42 0.26 -16.48 -2.47
CA ARG A 42 1.47 -17.28 -2.55
C ARG A 42 1.14 -18.70 -2.97
N SER A 43 1.81 -19.21 -4.00
CA SER A 43 1.66 -20.59 -4.45
C SER A 43 2.02 -21.64 -3.38
N SER A 44 2.82 -21.29 -2.37
CA SER A 44 3.16 -22.19 -1.27
C SER A 44 2.08 -22.33 -0.20
N THR A 45 1.22 -21.32 -0.03
CA THR A 45 0.22 -21.27 1.06
C THR A 45 -1.20 -21.04 0.56
N GLU A 46 -1.37 -20.81 -0.75
CA GLU A 46 -2.63 -20.44 -1.41
C GLU A 46 -3.34 -19.24 -0.77
N ALA A 47 -2.60 -18.45 0.01
CA ALA A 47 -3.08 -17.30 0.76
C ALA A 47 -2.18 -16.09 0.54
N THR A 48 -2.70 -14.90 0.80
CA THR A 48 -1.90 -13.67 0.83
C THR A 48 -1.13 -13.60 2.15
N LEU A 49 0.03 -12.93 2.15
CA LEU A 49 0.75 -12.74 3.41
C LEU A 49 -0.03 -11.85 4.38
N TYR A 50 -0.84 -10.93 3.85
CA TYR A 50 -1.74 -10.11 4.65
C TYR A 50 -2.78 -10.96 5.39
N SER A 51 -3.46 -11.87 4.69
CA SER A 51 -4.49 -12.71 5.32
C SER A 51 -3.91 -13.70 6.34
N LEU A 52 -2.67 -14.16 6.14
CA LEU A 52 -1.96 -14.95 7.15
C LEU A 52 -1.63 -14.18 8.44
N VAL A 53 -1.40 -12.87 8.36
CA VAL A 53 -1.05 -12.03 9.52
C VAL A 53 -2.29 -11.53 10.25
N TYR A 54 -3.32 -11.10 9.50
CA TYR A 54 -4.49 -10.42 10.07
C TYR A 54 -5.77 -11.27 10.08
N GLY A 55 -5.77 -12.45 9.47
CA GLY A 55 -6.93 -13.34 9.42
C GLY A 55 -8.04 -12.88 8.46
N MET A 56 -7.80 -11.88 7.62
CA MET A 56 -8.77 -11.36 6.65
C MET A 56 -8.09 -10.95 5.33
N GLU A 57 -8.83 -10.97 4.23
CA GLU A 57 -8.31 -10.50 2.94
C GLU A 57 -8.06 -8.99 2.94
N ALA A 58 -7.05 -8.58 2.18
CA ALA A 58 -6.73 -7.16 2.02
C ALA A 58 -7.78 -6.48 1.13
N VAL A 59 -8.67 -5.70 1.74
CA VAL A 59 -9.43 -4.66 1.03
C VAL A 59 -8.47 -3.49 0.79
N LEU A 60 -8.51 -2.87 -0.39
CA LEU A 60 -7.59 -1.81 -0.84
C LEU A 60 -7.10 -0.95 0.34
N LEU A 61 -5.81 -1.09 0.69
CA LEU A 61 -5.26 -0.43 1.86
C LEU A 61 -5.38 1.09 1.69
N VAL A 62 -6.16 1.72 2.56
CA VAL A 62 -6.31 3.19 2.65
C VAL A 62 -4.95 3.90 2.68
N GLU A 63 -3.89 3.26 3.18
CA GLU A 63 -2.53 3.80 3.22
C GLU A 63 -1.88 3.99 1.83
N VAL A 64 -2.40 3.33 0.79
CA VAL A 64 -1.93 3.44 -0.60
C VAL A 64 -2.67 4.56 -1.33
N GLU A 65 -3.96 4.74 -1.02
CA GLU A 65 -4.79 5.82 -1.55
C GLU A 65 -4.54 7.13 -0.81
N ILE A 66 -4.20 7.07 0.48
CA ILE A 66 -3.97 8.23 1.33
C ILE A 66 -2.56 8.21 1.93
N PRO A 67 -1.67 9.12 1.51
CA PRO A 67 -0.33 9.22 2.07
C PRO A 67 -0.34 9.50 3.58
N SER A 68 0.52 8.83 4.33
CA SER A 68 0.66 9.08 5.78
C SER A 68 1.23 10.47 6.09
N MET A 69 1.02 10.96 7.32
CA MET A 69 1.59 12.25 7.77
C MET A 69 3.12 12.32 7.60
N ARG A 70 3.83 11.20 7.71
CA ARG A 70 5.29 11.16 7.53
C ARG A 70 5.69 11.39 6.07
N VAL A 71 5.02 10.72 5.15
CA VAL A 71 5.26 10.85 3.68
C VAL A 71 4.92 12.27 3.20
N LEU A 72 3.93 12.93 3.81
CA LEU A 72 3.54 14.30 3.47
C LEU A 72 4.37 15.38 4.17
N ALA A 73 4.91 15.11 5.36
CA ALA A 73 5.88 16.01 5.99
C ALA A 73 7.16 16.12 5.13
N GLU A 74 7.53 15.03 4.45
CA GLU A 74 8.62 15.01 3.48
C GLU A 74 8.28 15.77 2.18
N SER A 75 6.99 15.89 1.83
CA SER A 75 6.53 16.60 0.61
C SER A 75 6.40 18.12 0.74
N LYS A 76 6.74 18.70 1.91
CA LYS A 76 6.72 20.15 2.22
C LYS A 76 5.35 20.84 2.10
N VAL A 77 4.25 20.07 2.14
CA VAL A 77 2.89 20.64 2.12
C VAL A 77 2.60 21.39 3.43
N LYS A 78 1.95 22.55 3.35
CA LYS A 78 1.55 23.32 4.53
C LYS A 78 0.47 22.56 5.31
N GLU A 79 0.58 22.53 6.63
CA GLU A 79 -0.33 21.79 7.52
C GLU A 79 -1.82 22.17 7.34
N ALA A 80 -2.13 23.45 7.14
CA ALA A 80 -3.51 23.89 6.89
C ALA A 80 -4.08 23.38 5.55
N GLU A 81 -3.23 23.31 4.53
CA GLU A 81 -3.59 22.78 3.21
C GLU A 81 -3.76 21.26 3.26
N TRP A 82 -2.93 20.58 4.07
CA TRP A 82 -3.11 19.17 4.42
C TRP A 82 -4.44 18.91 5.12
N ALA A 83 -4.76 19.64 6.19
CA ALA A 83 -5.96 19.40 6.98
C ALA A 83 -7.22 19.50 6.11
N LYS A 84 -7.22 20.47 5.19
CA LYS A 84 -8.27 20.64 4.19
C LYS A 84 -8.33 19.46 3.22
N GLN A 85 -7.23 19.10 2.56
CA GLN A 85 -7.19 17.97 1.63
C GLN A 85 -7.57 16.64 2.30
N ARG A 86 -7.14 16.44 3.56
CA ARG A 86 -7.47 15.26 4.36
C ARG A 86 -8.97 15.16 4.64
N TYR A 87 -9.60 16.28 4.98
CA TYR A 87 -11.04 16.33 5.19
C TYR A 87 -11.82 16.04 3.91
N GLU A 88 -11.39 16.60 2.78
CA GLU A 88 -12.02 16.37 1.47
C GLU A 88 -11.90 14.90 1.02
N GLN A 89 -10.72 14.28 1.21
CA GLN A 89 -10.51 12.86 0.89
C GLN A 89 -11.36 11.92 1.77
N LEU A 90 -11.49 12.23 3.07
CA LEU A 90 -12.34 11.45 3.98
C LEU A 90 -13.81 11.53 3.58
N ASN A 91 -14.30 12.73 3.24
CA ASN A 91 -15.67 12.91 2.75
C ASN A 91 -15.92 12.09 1.47
N LEU A 92 -14.99 12.09 0.52
CA LEU A 92 -15.14 11.31 -0.72
C LEU A 92 -15.24 9.80 -0.45
N ILE A 93 -14.46 9.29 0.52
CA ILE A 93 -14.51 7.88 0.91
C ILE A 93 -15.85 7.56 1.57
N ASP A 94 -16.34 8.43 2.45
CA ASP A 94 -17.61 8.22 3.13
C ASP A 94 -18.79 8.31 2.15
N GLU A 95 -18.75 9.20 1.16
CA GLU A 95 -19.73 9.27 0.06
C GLU A 95 -19.73 7.99 -0.80
N ARG A 96 -18.54 7.48 -1.15
CA ARG A 96 -18.41 6.20 -1.89
C ARG A 96 -18.95 5.02 -1.09
N ARG A 97 -18.69 4.98 0.22
CA ARG A 97 -19.22 3.95 1.13
C ARG A 97 -20.74 4.03 1.23
N LEU A 98 -21.29 5.23 1.39
CA LEU A 98 -22.73 5.46 1.45
C LEU A 98 -23.42 5.00 0.15
N THR A 99 -22.82 5.35 -0.99
CA THR A 99 -23.31 4.96 -2.32
C THR A 99 -23.31 3.43 -2.49
N ALA A 100 -22.24 2.75 -2.06
CA ALA A 100 -22.16 1.29 -2.12
C ALA A 100 -23.22 0.61 -1.22
N LEU A 101 -23.54 1.19 -0.06
CA LEU A 101 -24.60 0.69 0.84
C LEU A 101 -26.01 0.88 0.26
N CYS A 102 -26.24 1.96 -0.50
CA CYS A 102 -27.53 2.22 -1.14
C CYS A 102 -27.78 1.41 -2.42
N HIS A 103 -26.74 0.79 -2.98
CA HIS A 103 -26.81 -0.05 -4.19
C HIS A 103 -26.58 -1.55 -3.93
N GLY A 104 -26.55 -1.96 -2.65
CA GLY A 104 -26.50 -3.35 -2.21
C GLY A 104 -27.87 -3.96 -1.95
#